data_AF-A0A4Q9KR98-F1
#
_entry.id   AF-A0A4Q9KR98-F1
#
_cell.length_a   1.000
_cell.length_b   1.000
_cell.length_c   1.000
_cell.angle_alpha   90.00
_cell.angle_beta   90.00
_cell.angle_gamma   90.00
#
_symmetry.space_group_name_H-M   'P 1'
#
loop_
_entity.id
_entity.type
_entity.pdbx_description
1 polymer ?
#
loop_
_entity_poly.entity_id
_entity_poly.type
_entity_poly.pdbx_seq_one_letter_code
_entity_poly.pdbx_strand_id
1 'polypeptide(L)'
;DIKPVFPKFLQLLQFDFGANYPKGTLNKIFYNNNFSCLEKLNIYGSYKGKKDELAFENYINLLSLCFFGYSECSEMNFCKLFNSNNIYSLKKLKLPDIEITCLDLEFLSKLKCLKNIYIYSLAPQVNIFYFITSLLFVQKIEIAKKSNYLNEIYEEFGKKLKSNMI
;
A
#
# COMPACT_ATOMS: atom_id res chain seq x y z
N ASP A 1 21.17 -22.65 7.60
CA ASP A 1 19.80 -22.16 7.42
C ASP A 1 19.21 -22.54 6.08
N ILE A 2 18.36 -23.56 6.06
CA ILE A 2 17.58 -23.93 4.87
C ILE A 2 16.41 -22.95 4.79
N LYS A 3 16.48 -21.96 3.89
CA LYS A 3 15.32 -21.12 3.59
C LYS A 3 14.27 -22.02 2.93
N PRO A 4 13.01 -22.04 3.40
CA PRO A 4 11.95 -22.76 2.71
C PRO A 4 11.86 -22.23 1.27
N VAL A 5 11.98 -23.13 0.30
CA VAL A 5 11.90 -22.79 -1.12
C VAL A 5 10.42 -22.73 -1.48
N PHE A 6 9.88 -21.52 -1.60
CA PHE A 6 8.56 -21.34 -2.19
C PHE A 6 8.67 -21.65 -3.70
N PRO A 7 7.75 -22.43 -4.29
CA PRO A 7 7.84 -22.77 -5.71
C PRO A 7 7.74 -21.51 -6.59
N LYS A 8 8.45 -21.52 -7.72
CA LYS A 8 8.37 -20.44 -8.71
C LYS A 8 7.16 -20.66 -9.62
N PHE A 9 6.29 -19.67 -9.71
CA PHE A 9 5.15 -19.66 -10.61
C PHE A 9 5.24 -18.44 -11.53
N LEU A 10 6.10 -18.53 -12.55
CA LEU A 10 6.49 -17.39 -13.37
C LEU A 10 5.34 -16.81 -14.21
N GLN A 11 4.32 -17.60 -14.51
CA GLN A 11 3.15 -17.21 -15.31
C GLN A 11 1.91 -16.86 -14.46
N LEU A 12 2.01 -16.95 -13.13
CA LEU A 12 0.88 -16.66 -12.25
C LEU A 12 0.58 -15.15 -12.26
N LEU A 13 -0.58 -14.78 -12.79
CA LEU A 13 -1.01 -13.38 -12.89
C LEU A 13 -1.71 -12.87 -11.62
N GLN A 14 -2.38 -13.76 -10.89
CA GLN A 14 -3.09 -13.43 -9.66
C GLN A 14 -2.77 -14.43 -8.56
N PHE A 15 -2.54 -13.93 -7.35
CA PHE A 15 -2.32 -14.75 -6.17
C PHE A 15 -3.09 -14.21 -4.97
N ASP A 16 -3.88 -15.09 -4.36
CA ASP A 16 -4.56 -14.84 -3.10
C ASP A 16 -3.79 -15.57 -1.98
N PHE A 17 -3.29 -14.83 -1.01
CA PHE A 17 -2.35 -15.31 0.02
C PHE A 17 -2.89 -15.04 1.44
N GLY A 18 -3.04 -16.06 2.30
CA GLY A 18 -3.49 -15.91 3.70
C GLY A 18 -3.89 -17.28 4.31
N ALA A 19 -3.83 -17.53 5.63
CA ALA A 19 -4.19 -16.71 6.79
C ALA A 19 -3.24 -16.86 8.01
N ASN A 20 -3.15 -15.81 8.82
CA ASN A 20 -2.41 -15.68 10.09
C ASN A 20 -0.90 -15.98 10.02
N TYR A 21 -0.24 -15.57 8.93
CA TYR A 21 1.20 -15.77 8.79
C TYR A 21 2.02 -14.80 9.66
N PRO A 22 3.13 -15.28 10.27
CA PRO A 22 3.98 -14.46 11.11
C PRO A 22 4.83 -13.46 10.30
N LYS A 23 5.36 -12.46 11.01
CA LYS A 23 6.31 -11.47 10.47
C LYS A 23 7.49 -12.14 9.75
N GLY A 24 7.89 -11.59 8.61
CA GLY A 24 8.95 -12.08 7.72
C GLY A 24 8.46 -13.07 6.64
N THR A 25 7.19 -13.44 6.65
CA THR A 25 6.64 -14.37 5.65
C THR A 25 6.57 -13.74 4.26
N LEU A 26 6.25 -12.44 4.16
CA LEU A 26 6.16 -11.78 2.86
C LEU A 26 7.54 -11.75 2.20
N ASN A 27 8.59 -11.40 2.94
CA ASN A 27 9.94 -11.40 2.39
C ASN A 27 10.34 -12.80 1.92
N LYS A 28 10.13 -13.85 2.72
CA LYS A 28 10.47 -15.25 2.31
C LYS A 28 9.81 -15.69 0.99
N ILE A 29 8.57 -15.26 0.76
CA ILE A 29 7.78 -15.69 -0.40
C ILE A 29 8.06 -14.81 -1.62
N PHE A 30 8.08 -13.50 -1.42
CA PHE A 30 8.05 -12.53 -2.52
C PHE A 30 9.44 -12.02 -2.89
N TYR A 31 10.36 -11.83 -1.94
CA TYR A 31 11.67 -11.20 -2.18
C TYR A 31 12.44 -11.78 -3.37
N ASN A 32 12.45 -13.12 -3.50
CA ASN A 32 13.15 -13.84 -4.58
C ASN A 32 12.45 -13.78 -5.96
N ASN A 33 11.44 -12.93 -6.12
CA ASN A 33 10.66 -12.76 -7.35
C ASN A 33 10.11 -14.10 -7.90
N ASN A 34 9.50 -14.90 -7.02
CA ASN A 34 8.95 -16.21 -7.39
C ASN A 34 7.76 -16.13 -8.35
N PHE A 35 7.18 -14.95 -8.57
CA PHE A 35 6.01 -14.70 -9.41
C PHE A 35 6.24 -13.52 -10.35
N SER A 36 7.13 -13.69 -11.34
CA SER A 36 7.57 -12.59 -12.21
C SER A 36 6.46 -11.88 -13.01
N CYS A 37 5.39 -12.59 -13.36
CA CYS A 37 4.24 -12.03 -14.08
C CYS A 37 3.07 -11.65 -13.16
N LEU A 38 3.27 -11.59 -11.83
CA LEU A 38 2.20 -11.29 -10.89
C LEU A 38 1.69 -9.86 -11.07
N GLU A 39 0.42 -9.73 -11.43
CA GLU A 39 -0.26 -8.45 -11.62
C GLU A 39 -1.19 -8.11 -10.45
N LYS A 40 -1.75 -9.12 -9.78
CA LYS A 40 -2.73 -8.95 -8.70
C LYS A 40 -2.36 -9.79 -7.49
N LEU A 41 -2.22 -9.15 -6.34
CA LEU A 41 -1.91 -9.79 -5.08
C LEU A 41 -2.93 -9.37 -4.01
N ASN A 42 -3.69 -10.34 -3.51
CA ASN A 42 -4.55 -10.15 -2.35
C ASN A 42 -3.93 -10.87 -1.15
N ILE A 43 -3.84 -10.19 -0.01
CA ILE A 43 -3.23 -10.71 1.19
C ILE A 43 -4.25 -10.66 2.34
N TYR A 44 -4.60 -11.82 2.89
CA TYR A 44 -5.56 -11.99 3.97
C TYR A 44 -4.84 -12.33 5.28
N GLY A 45 -5.07 -11.55 6.33
CA GLY A 45 -4.61 -11.82 7.70
C GLY A 45 -3.11 -12.11 7.79
N SER A 46 -2.28 -11.07 7.69
CA SER A 46 -0.82 -11.20 7.82
C SER A 46 -0.24 -10.18 8.76
N TYR A 47 0.67 -10.61 9.63
CA TYR A 47 1.46 -9.73 10.49
C TYR A 47 2.74 -9.34 9.78
N LYS A 48 2.98 -8.04 9.64
CA LYS A 48 4.16 -7.51 8.96
C LYS A 48 5.04 -6.80 9.97
N GLY A 49 6.35 -6.92 9.81
CA GLY A 49 7.31 -6.15 10.58
C GLY A 49 8.65 -6.08 9.87
N LYS A 50 9.70 -5.64 10.58
CA LYS A 50 11.03 -5.35 9.99
C LYS A 50 11.62 -6.48 9.11
N LYS A 51 11.24 -7.73 9.34
CA LYS A 51 11.68 -8.88 8.51
C LYS A 51 11.00 -8.95 7.15
N ASP A 52 9.94 -8.18 6.92
CA ASP A 52 9.22 -8.08 5.65
C ASP A 52 9.69 -6.91 4.78
N GLU A 53 10.69 -6.14 5.23
CA GLU A 53 11.26 -5.05 4.42
C GLU A 53 11.69 -5.58 3.03
N LEU A 54 11.46 -4.76 2.01
CA LEU A 54 11.74 -5.06 0.60
C LEU A 54 11.02 -6.29 0.02
N ALA A 55 10.02 -6.86 0.70
CA ALA A 55 9.30 -8.03 0.20
C ALA A 55 8.75 -7.84 -1.23
N PHE A 56 8.36 -6.62 -1.59
CA PHE A 56 7.81 -6.28 -2.90
C PHE A 56 8.76 -5.48 -3.78
N GLU A 57 10.06 -5.43 -3.48
CA GLU A 57 11.00 -4.59 -4.24
C GLU A 57 11.00 -4.92 -5.74
N ASN A 58 10.89 -6.20 -6.08
CA ASN A 58 10.99 -6.74 -7.44
C ASN A 58 9.65 -6.76 -8.21
N TYR A 59 8.52 -6.41 -7.57
CA TYR A 59 7.19 -6.47 -8.18
C TYR A 59 6.76 -5.13 -8.79
N ILE A 60 7.64 -4.54 -9.61
CA ILE A 60 7.42 -3.24 -10.25
C ILE A 60 6.22 -3.22 -11.22
N ASN A 61 5.84 -4.39 -11.75
CA ASN A 61 4.72 -4.55 -12.68
C ASN A 61 3.39 -4.87 -11.98
N LEU A 62 3.38 -5.02 -10.65
CA LEU A 62 2.16 -5.31 -9.89
C LEU A 62 1.16 -4.18 -10.07
N LEU A 63 -0.05 -4.51 -10.54
CA LEU A 63 -1.12 -3.56 -10.82
C LEU A 63 -2.05 -3.37 -9.62
N SER A 64 -2.23 -4.42 -8.82
CA SER A 64 -3.13 -4.41 -7.66
C SER A 64 -2.48 -5.09 -6.46
N LEU A 65 -2.41 -4.39 -5.34
CA LEU A 65 -2.04 -4.94 -4.05
C LEU A 65 -3.13 -4.62 -3.04
N CYS A 66 -3.73 -5.64 -2.42
CA CYS A 66 -4.81 -5.43 -1.48
C CYS A 66 -4.63 -6.26 -0.21
N PHE A 67 -4.61 -5.60 0.94
CA PHE A 67 -4.63 -6.25 2.25
C PHE A 67 -6.07 -6.36 2.78
N PHE A 68 -6.38 -7.50 3.38
CA PHE A 68 -7.69 -7.85 3.90
C PHE A 68 -7.56 -8.51 5.28
N GLY A 69 -8.68 -8.52 6.02
CA GLY A 69 -8.74 -8.99 7.40
C GLY A 69 -7.89 -8.16 8.35
N TYR A 70 -7.72 -8.62 9.59
CA TYR A 70 -6.83 -8.02 10.61
C TYR A 70 -5.36 -8.14 10.19
N SER A 71 -4.98 -7.36 9.18
CA SER A 71 -3.64 -7.26 8.65
C SER A 71 -2.93 -6.10 9.34
N GLU A 72 -2.01 -6.41 10.24
CA GLU A 72 -1.22 -5.40 10.95
C GLU A 72 0.13 -5.16 10.24
N CYS A 73 0.64 -3.94 10.36
CA CYS A 73 2.03 -3.59 10.11
C CYS A 73 2.56 -2.90 11.36
N SER A 74 3.37 -3.61 12.14
CA SER A 74 4.00 -3.06 13.34
C SER A 74 5.51 -3.00 13.14
N GLU A 75 6.19 -2.10 13.86
CA GLU A 75 7.65 -1.94 13.85
C GLU A 75 8.26 -1.43 12.53
N MET A 76 7.44 -1.09 11.53
CA MET A 76 7.89 -0.45 10.29
C MET A 76 6.76 0.30 9.59
N ASN A 77 7.15 1.29 8.79
CA ASN A 77 6.26 1.97 7.84
C ASN A 77 5.93 1.06 6.66
N PHE A 78 4.75 1.24 6.08
CA PHE A 78 4.30 0.46 4.93
C PHE A 78 5.22 0.60 3.72
N CYS A 79 5.74 1.81 3.47
CA CYS A 79 6.64 2.07 2.35
C CYS A 79 7.90 1.19 2.35
N LYS A 80 8.31 0.67 3.52
CA LYS A 80 9.48 -0.21 3.65
C LYS A 80 9.29 -1.60 3.06
N LEU A 81 8.07 -2.00 2.71
CA LEU A 81 7.83 -3.21 1.91
C LEU A 81 8.38 -3.09 0.48
N PHE A 82 8.68 -1.86 0.04
CA PHE A 82 9.11 -1.53 -1.31
C PHE A 82 10.50 -0.89 -1.30
N ASN A 83 11.11 -0.83 -2.47
CA ASN A 83 12.29 -0.02 -2.71
C ASN A 83 11.85 1.34 -3.25
N SER A 84 12.02 2.41 -2.46
CA SER A 84 11.58 3.77 -2.81
C SER A 84 12.24 4.37 -4.06
N ASN A 85 13.30 3.74 -4.59
CA ASN A 85 13.96 4.16 -5.82
C ASN A 85 13.31 3.56 -7.07
N ASN A 86 12.45 2.54 -6.92
CA ASN A 86 11.78 1.89 -8.04
C ASN A 86 10.50 2.62 -8.44
N ILE A 87 10.15 2.51 -9.73
CA ILE A 87 8.88 2.99 -10.27
C ILE A 87 7.91 1.80 -10.34
N TYR A 88 6.79 1.91 -9.65
CA TYR A 88 5.79 0.84 -9.56
C TYR A 88 4.55 1.14 -10.40
N SER A 89 4.01 0.12 -11.05
CA SER A 89 2.83 0.16 -11.91
C SER A 89 1.50 0.04 -11.16
N LEU A 90 1.52 0.17 -9.82
CA LEU A 90 0.35 0.00 -8.96
C LEU A 90 -0.76 0.97 -9.37
N LYS A 91 -1.91 0.41 -9.76
CA LYS A 91 -3.15 1.14 -10.10
C LYS A 91 -4.15 1.10 -8.96
N LYS A 92 -4.16 0.02 -8.19
CA LYS A 92 -5.03 -0.18 -7.03
C LYS A 92 -4.22 -0.60 -5.81
N LEU A 93 -4.42 0.10 -4.70
CA LEU A 93 -3.76 -0.20 -3.44
C LEU A 93 -4.77 -0.17 -2.30
N LYS A 94 -4.92 -1.28 -1.59
CA LYS A 94 -5.65 -1.31 -0.32
C LYS A 94 -4.65 -1.60 0.78
N LEU A 95 -4.38 -0.61 1.63
CA LEU A 95 -3.42 -0.69 2.71
C LEU A 95 -3.94 -1.60 3.85
N PRO A 96 -3.03 -2.18 4.67
CA PRO A 96 -3.41 -2.84 5.91
C PRO A 96 -4.06 -1.85 6.89
N ASP A 97 -4.62 -2.36 8.00
CA ASP A 97 -5.31 -1.55 9.01
C ASP A 97 -4.31 -0.78 9.89
N ILE A 98 -3.64 0.20 9.28
CA ILE A 98 -2.51 0.94 9.85
C ILE A 98 -2.74 2.45 9.76
N GLU A 99 -2.03 3.19 10.61
CA GLU A 99 -1.92 4.63 10.49
C GLU A 99 -0.85 5.00 9.46
N ILE A 100 -1.24 5.77 8.45
CA ILE A 100 -0.33 6.23 7.41
C ILE A 100 0.49 7.40 7.93
N THR A 101 1.82 7.29 7.83
CA THR A 101 2.78 8.30 8.24
C THR A 101 3.17 9.24 7.09
N CYS A 102 3.91 10.32 7.37
CA CYS A 102 4.46 11.18 6.32
C CYS A 102 5.41 10.43 5.37
N LEU A 103 6.17 9.46 5.87
CA LEU A 103 7.07 8.64 5.04
C LEU A 103 6.30 7.72 4.09
N ASP A 104 5.15 7.21 4.55
CA ASP A 104 4.26 6.43 3.69
C ASP A 104 3.64 7.31 2.61
N LEU A 105 3.22 8.53 2.96
CA LEU A 105 2.69 9.50 1.98
C LEU A 105 3.72 9.91 0.93
N GLU A 106 4.96 10.14 1.34
CA GLU A 106 6.03 10.46 0.39
C GLU A 106 6.20 9.34 -0.64
N PHE A 107 6.19 8.08 -0.20
CA PHE A 107 6.21 6.92 -1.10
C PHE A 107 4.96 6.87 -1.99
N LEU A 108 3.76 7.02 -1.43
CA LEU A 108 2.51 6.98 -2.20
C LEU A 108 2.46 8.08 -3.27
N SER A 109 3.03 9.25 -3.00
CA SER A 109 3.13 10.37 -3.96
C SER A 109 3.95 10.03 -5.22
N LYS A 110 4.82 9.02 -5.14
CA LYS A 110 5.67 8.52 -6.24
C LYS A 110 4.93 7.48 -7.10
N LEU A 111 3.82 6.91 -6.64
CA LEU A 111 3.03 5.91 -7.36
C LEU A 111 2.16 6.55 -8.45
N LYS A 112 2.76 7.10 -9.52
CA LYS A 112 2.06 7.90 -10.55
C LYS A 112 0.93 7.15 -11.29
N CYS A 113 0.94 5.82 -11.28
CA CYS A 113 -0.11 5.01 -11.88
C CYS A 113 -1.32 4.77 -10.95
N LEU A 114 -1.23 5.16 -9.67
CA LEU A 114 -2.24 4.85 -8.67
C LEU A 114 -3.53 5.63 -8.95
N LYS A 115 -4.63 4.87 -9.14
CA LYS A 115 -5.96 5.42 -9.39
C LYS A 115 -6.89 5.25 -8.19
N ASN A 116 -6.73 4.14 -7.47
CA ASN A 116 -7.59 3.76 -6.35
C ASN A 116 -6.75 3.46 -5.13
N ILE A 117 -7.01 4.14 -4.02
CA ILE A 117 -6.40 3.85 -2.73
C ILE A 117 -7.45 3.70 -1.64
N TYR A 118 -7.27 2.68 -0.81
CA TYR A 118 -7.98 2.52 0.45
C TYR A 118 -6.97 2.60 1.59
N ILE A 119 -7.22 3.51 2.54
CA ILE A 119 -6.41 3.71 3.73
C ILE A 119 -7.28 3.54 4.97
N TYR A 120 -6.71 3.01 6.05
CA TYR A 120 -7.46 2.85 7.28
C TYR A 120 -7.58 4.17 8.06
N SER A 121 -6.45 4.79 8.39
CA SER A 121 -6.40 6.11 9.02
C SER A 121 -5.08 6.84 8.75
N LEU A 122 -5.04 8.13 9.07
CA LEU A 122 -3.82 8.95 9.05
C LEU A 122 -3.24 9.03 10.46
N ALA A 123 -1.92 9.00 10.59
CA ALA A 123 -1.26 9.24 11.86
C ALA A 123 -1.48 10.70 12.31
N PRO A 124 -1.58 11.01 13.61
CA PRO A 124 -1.93 12.35 14.11
C PRO A 124 -1.02 13.47 13.61
N GLN A 125 0.26 13.17 13.38
CA GLN A 125 1.28 14.11 12.90
C GLN A 125 1.18 14.45 11.41
N VAL A 126 0.32 13.75 10.66
CA VAL A 126 0.14 14.00 9.23
C VAL A 126 -0.69 15.26 9.03
N ASN A 127 -0.09 16.27 8.41
CA ASN A 127 -0.81 17.46 7.98
C ASN A 127 -1.78 17.12 6.83
N ILE A 128 -3.03 17.58 6.93
CA ILE A 128 -4.06 17.21 5.96
C ILE A 128 -3.83 17.80 4.57
N PHE A 129 -3.28 19.01 4.47
CA PHE A 129 -2.89 19.59 3.18
C PHE A 129 -1.79 18.76 2.51
N TYR A 130 -0.83 18.26 3.30
CA TYR A 130 0.21 17.37 2.79
C TYR A 130 -0.38 16.05 2.27
N PHE A 131 -1.33 15.46 3.00
CA PHE A 131 -2.07 14.27 2.55
C PHE A 131 -2.77 14.49 1.20
N ILE A 132 -3.58 15.56 1.12
CA ILE A 132 -4.35 15.88 -0.09
C ILE A 132 -3.41 16.10 -1.27
N THR A 133 -2.39 16.95 -1.11
CA THR A 133 -1.44 17.29 -2.16
C THR A 133 -0.65 16.09 -2.65
N SER A 134 -0.27 15.18 -1.74
CA SER A 134 0.46 13.94 -2.07
C SER A 134 -0.34 12.98 -2.95
N LEU A 135 -1.68 13.01 -2.87
CA LEU A 135 -2.57 12.08 -3.58
C LEU A 135 -3.51 12.79 -4.56
N LEU A 136 -3.20 14.01 -4.98
CA LEU A 136 -4.02 14.83 -5.88
C LEU A 136 -4.33 14.16 -7.24
N PHE A 137 -3.47 13.24 -7.68
CA PHE A 137 -3.63 12.53 -8.95
C PHE A 137 -4.49 11.26 -8.83
N VAL A 138 -4.87 10.86 -7.62
CA VAL A 138 -5.64 9.64 -7.36
C VAL A 138 -7.13 9.91 -7.61
N GLN A 139 -7.78 9.02 -8.36
CA GLN A 139 -9.19 9.19 -8.76
C GLN A 139 -10.16 8.84 -7.62
N LYS A 140 -9.82 7.84 -6.81
CA LYS A 140 -10.65 7.39 -5.69
C LYS A 140 -9.81 7.16 -4.44
N ILE A 141 -10.16 7.86 -3.37
CA ILE A 141 -9.57 7.71 -2.04
C ILE A 141 -10.69 7.28 -1.09
N GLU A 142 -10.53 6.12 -0.47
CA GLU A 142 -11.41 5.62 0.58
C GLU A 142 -10.67 5.62 1.92
N ILE A 143 -11.29 6.18 2.96
CA ILE A 143 -10.73 6.24 4.32
C ILE A 143 -11.67 5.49 5.26
N ALA A 144 -11.19 4.42 5.90
CA ALA A 144 -12.02 3.51 6.69
C ALA A 144 -12.47 4.10 8.02
N LYS A 145 -11.51 4.56 8.83
CA LYS A 145 -11.79 5.12 10.15
C LYS A 145 -12.15 6.58 9.97
N LYS A 146 -13.29 6.98 10.56
CA LYS A 146 -13.75 8.37 10.59
C LYS A 146 -12.64 9.24 11.20
N SER A 147 -11.83 9.89 10.37
CA SER A 147 -10.80 10.78 10.85
C SER A 147 -11.47 12.03 11.42
N ASN A 148 -10.92 12.61 12.48
CA ASN A 148 -11.37 13.91 12.98
C ASN A 148 -11.24 15.00 11.90
N TYR A 149 -10.46 14.72 10.86
CA TYR A 149 -10.19 15.58 9.71
C TYR A 149 -11.20 15.45 8.57
N LEU A 150 -12.24 14.61 8.66
CA LEU A 150 -13.18 14.44 7.55
C LEU A 150 -13.81 15.75 7.09
N ASN A 151 -14.17 16.63 8.03
CA ASN A 151 -14.72 17.94 7.70
C ASN A 151 -13.71 18.82 6.94
N GLU A 152 -12.46 18.86 7.40
CA GLU A 152 -11.38 19.61 6.73
C GLU A 152 -11.07 19.05 5.34
N ILE A 153 -11.06 17.72 5.18
CA ILE A 153 -10.90 17.04 3.87
C ILE A 153 -12.02 17.44 2.92
N TYR A 154 -13.28 17.35 3.37
CA TYR A 154 -14.44 17.71 2.54
C TYR A 154 -14.41 19.18 2.13
N GLU A 155 -14.02 20.09 3.02
CA GLU A 155 -13.90 21.51 2.70
C GLU A 155 -12.84 21.77 1.62
N GLU A 156 -11.65 21.17 1.73
CA GLU A 156 -10.57 21.39 0.76
C GLU A 156 -10.87 20.80 -0.61
N PHE A 157 -11.43 19.58 -0.68
CA PHE A 157 -11.88 19.02 -1.97
C PHE A 157 -13.08 19.78 -2.54
N GLY A 158 -14.00 20.27 -1.69
CA GLY A 158 -15.18 21.04 -2.09
C GLY A 158 -14.86 22.43 -2.64
N LYS A 159 -13.88 23.15 -2.07
CA LYS A 159 -13.38 24.44 -2.59
C LYS A 159 -12.83 24.27 -4.02
N LYS A 160 -12.16 23.15 -4.29
CA LYS A 160 -11.52 22.90 -5.58
C LYS A 160 -12.50 22.59 -6.72
N LEU A 161 -13.60 21.86 -6.44
CA LEU A 161 -14.69 21.67 -7.41
C LEU A 161 -15.32 23.00 -7.82
N LYS A 162 -15.44 23.95 -6.89
CA LYS A 162 -15.93 25.31 -7.20
C LYS A 162 -14.93 26.12 -8.01
N SER A 163 -13.62 26.00 -7.73
CA SER A 163 -12.57 26.71 -8.47
C SER A 163 -12.36 26.23 -9.90
N ASN A 164 -12.71 24.98 -10.23
CA ASN A 164 -12.61 24.42 -11.58
C ASN A 164 -13.88 24.60 -12.42
N MET A 165 -14.91 25.26 -11.89
CA MET A 165 -16.16 25.59 -12.61
C MET A 165 -16.25 27.08 -12.98
N ILE A 166 -15.15 27.83 -12.88
CA ILE A 166 -15.03 29.25 -13.27
C ILE A 166 -14.15 29.34 -14.51
#